data_AF-A0A5C6A4B1-F1
#
_entry.id   AF-A0A5C6A4B1-F1
#
_cell.length_a   1.000
_cell.length_b   1.000
_cell.length_c   1.000
_cell.angle_alpha   90.00
_cell.angle_beta   90.00
_cell.angle_gamma   90.00
#
_symmetry.space_group_name_H-M   'P 1'
#
loop_
_entity.id
_entity.type
_entity.pdbx_description
1 polymer ?
#
loop_
_entity_poly.entity_id
_entity_poly.type
_entity_poly.pdbx_seq_one_letter_code
_entity_poly.pdbx_strand_id
1 'polypeptide(L)'
;MFYHDGGKLQYPVRVEKPSPLFAKALQQGIGGIQGEVRVCLQYLFQAWGARGPAKYRDMLLETGTEEIAHIEMLATAVALNLEGAPLEQDEAAKDPFVHAALGGMNIQHVIGTCMAAMPVDSEGVPFNCSHVYASGNIAADMLANATAESTGRMLAIQLWKMTDDPGMKDMLSYMIARDTMHQEQWMTAWEELGGRKNHPIPNSFPQDQENQEYNYAFMSFGLGDDYKAPQGPWTQGESFDGRAQYSSVTMRPLGEKPKLGPAPSAAPAQEAQLPSQQSTR
;
A
#
# COMPACT_ATOMS: atom_id res chain seq x y z
N MET A 1 -11.86 18.08 14.09
CA MET A 1 -11.06 18.68 15.18
C MET A 1 -10.29 17.54 15.83
N PHE A 2 -9.01 17.72 16.13
CA PHE A 2 -8.14 16.74 16.77
C PHE A 2 -7.60 17.31 18.09
N TYR A 3 -7.23 16.44 19.01
CA TYR A 3 -6.60 16.77 20.29
C TYR A 3 -5.32 15.96 20.45
N HIS A 4 -4.38 16.44 21.25
CA HIS A 4 -3.15 15.70 21.60
C HIS A 4 -3.01 15.62 23.13
N ASP A 5 -2.52 14.50 23.65
CA ASP A 5 -2.32 14.28 25.10
C ASP A 5 -0.94 14.78 25.56
N GLY A 6 -0.62 16.03 25.28
CA GLY A 6 0.60 16.67 25.79
C GLY A 6 1.92 16.00 25.38
N GLY A 7 1.96 15.32 24.23
CA GLY A 7 3.16 14.65 23.71
C GLY A 7 3.42 13.27 24.29
N LYS A 8 2.43 12.64 24.94
CA LYS A 8 2.54 11.23 25.35
C LYS A 8 2.31 10.32 24.16
N LEU A 9 3.21 9.35 23.98
CA LEU A 9 3.12 8.30 22.97
C LEU A 9 2.08 7.25 23.38
N GLN A 10 1.42 6.66 22.39
CA GLN A 10 0.42 5.60 22.61
C GLN A 10 1.02 4.34 23.26
N TYR A 11 2.28 4.00 22.92
CA TYR A 11 3.04 2.91 23.52
C TYR A 11 4.49 3.36 23.77
N PRO A 12 5.20 2.80 24.77
CA PRO A 12 6.60 3.15 25.03
C PRO A 12 7.51 2.95 23.81
N VAL A 13 8.32 3.97 23.52
CA VAL A 13 9.39 3.92 22.51
C VAL A 13 10.72 4.12 23.23
N ARG A 14 11.58 3.12 23.19
CA ARG A 14 12.88 3.11 23.88
C ARG A 14 13.95 2.55 22.95
N VAL A 15 15.14 3.14 22.98
CA VAL A 15 16.31 2.65 22.23
C VAL A 15 17.46 2.52 23.23
N GLU A 16 17.97 1.31 23.40
CA GLU A 16 19.14 1.04 24.23
C GLU A 16 20.44 1.26 23.46
N LYS A 17 20.43 0.96 22.15
CA LYS A 17 21.57 1.09 21.26
C LYS A 17 21.16 1.82 19.98
N PRO A 18 21.39 3.14 19.89
CA PRO A 18 21.10 3.91 18.68
C PRO A 18 21.76 3.30 17.44
N SER A 19 20.97 3.17 16.37
CA SER A 19 21.40 2.63 15.09
C SER A 19 20.89 3.49 13.94
N PRO A 20 21.74 4.36 13.37
CA PRO A 20 21.34 5.22 12.25
C PRO A 20 20.95 4.46 10.98
N LEU A 21 21.51 3.26 10.77
CA LEU A 21 21.07 2.35 9.70
C LEU A 21 19.64 1.85 9.97
N PHE A 22 19.31 1.54 11.22
CA PHE A 22 17.95 1.15 11.58
C PHE A 22 16.98 2.33 11.50
N ALA A 23 17.42 3.55 11.85
CA ALA A 23 16.66 4.77 11.62
C ALA A 23 16.33 4.97 10.13
N LYS A 24 17.29 4.70 9.21
CA LYS A 24 17.03 4.66 7.77
C LYS A 24 15.96 3.62 7.41
N ALA A 25 16.03 2.41 7.97
CA ALA A 25 15.05 1.36 7.70
C ALA A 25 13.63 1.71 8.23
N LEU A 26 13.53 2.30 9.42
CA LEU A 26 12.26 2.73 10.03
C LEU A 26 11.50 3.75 9.17
N GLN A 27 12.19 4.52 8.33
CA GLN A 27 11.52 5.42 7.37
C GLN A 27 10.60 4.66 6.41
N GLN A 28 10.89 3.39 6.08
CA GLN A 28 9.98 2.56 5.30
C GLN A 28 8.61 2.39 5.98
N GLY A 29 8.61 2.30 7.32
CA GLY A 29 7.39 2.24 8.14
C GLY A 29 6.67 3.59 8.24
N ILE A 30 7.29 4.70 7.85
CA ILE A 30 6.68 6.03 7.88
C ILE A 30 6.15 6.38 6.49
N GLY A 31 7.06 6.70 5.56
CA GLY A 31 6.73 7.22 4.22
C GLY A 31 6.80 6.19 3.10
N GLY A 32 7.11 4.93 3.41
CA GLY A 32 7.01 3.82 2.45
C GLY A 32 5.57 3.46 2.11
N ILE A 33 5.36 2.71 1.02
CA ILE A 33 4.02 2.28 0.58
C ILE A 33 3.34 1.31 1.56
N GLN A 34 4.08 0.71 2.48
CA GLN A 34 3.57 -0.12 3.57
C GLN A 34 3.54 0.63 4.91
N GLY A 35 3.86 1.93 4.92
CA GLY A 35 4.03 2.73 6.12
C GLY A 35 2.77 3.45 6.59
N GLU A 36 2.87 4.01 7.80
CA GLU A 36 1.74 4.54 8.57
C GLU A 36 1.12 5.80 7.96
N VAL A 37 1.89 6.59 7.19
CA VAL A 37 1.34 7.75 6.47
C VAL A 37 0.28 7.31 5.46
N ARG A 38 0.47 6.17 4.80
CA ARG A 38 -0.51 5.63 3.84
C ARG A 38 -1.81 5.29 4.54
N VAL A 39 -1.74 4.47 5.59
CA VAL A 39 -2.93 3.93 6.26
C VAL A 39 -3.68 5.04 7.01
N CYS A 40 -2.97 5.95 7.67
CA CYS A 40 -3.54 7.16 8.28
C CYS A 40 -4.37 7.97 7.28
N LEU A 41 -3.76 8.38 6.15
CA LEU A 41 -4.46 9.16 5.13
C LEU A 41 -5.59 8.36 4.48
N GLN A 42 -5.37 7.07 4.20
CA GLN A 42 -6.37 6.21 3.60
C GLN A 42 -7.63 6.11 4.47
N TYR A 43 -7.49 5.80 5.75
CA TYR A 43 -8.63 5.60 6.63
C TYR A 43 -9.37 6.91 6.89
N LEU A 44 -8.64 8.02 7.08
CA LEU A 44 -9.26 9.34 7.28
C LEU A 44 -10.01 9.83 6.03
N PHE A 45 -9.43 9.70 4.83
CA PHE A 45 -10.12 10.13 3.60
C PHE A 45 -11.30 9.23 3.24
N GLN A 46 -11.21 7.91 3.48
CA GLN A 46 -12.36 7.02 3.37
C GLN A 46 -13.47 7.44 4.32
N ALA A 47 -13.14 7.76 5.58
CA ALA A 47 -14.11 8.20 6.56
C ALA A 47 -14.77 9.54 6.17
N TRP A 48 -14.00 10.56 5.83
CA TRP A 48 -14.54 11.88 5.47
C TRP A 48 -15.40 11.83 4.20
N GLY A 49 -15.08 10.93 3.28
CA GLY A 49 -15.86 10.66 2.08
C GLY A 49 -17.06 9.73 2.27
N ALA A 50 -17.19 9.06 3.42
CA ALA A 50 -18.17 7.99 3.61
C ALA A 50 -19.62 8.46 3.42
N ARG A 51 -20.42 7.66 2.72
CA ARG A 51 -21.86 7.88 2.46
C ARG A 51 -22.76 6.71 2.90
N GLY A 52 -22.17 5.64 3.43
CA GLY A 52 -22.89 4.47 3.96
C GLY A 52 -23.23 4.58 5.45
N PRO A 53 -23.50 3.44 6.12
CA PRO A 53 -23.80 3.39 7.54
C PRO A 53 -22.72 4.06 8.40
N ALA A 54 -23.14 4.91 9.35
CA ALA A 54 -22.24 5.73 10.16
C ALA A 54 -21.19 4.91 10.94
N LYS A 55 -21.53 3.70 11.39
CA LYS A 55 -20.60 2.84 12.14
C LYS A 55 -19.28 2.55 11.40
N TYR A 56 -19.31 2.42 10.07
CA TYR A 56 -18.09 2.16 9.29
C TYR A 56 -17.24 3.42 9.15
N ARG A 57 -17.90 4.57 8.96
CA ARG A 57 -17.23 5.88 9.02
C ARG A 57 -16.55 6.06 10.37
N ASP A 58 -17.26 5.77 11.46
CA ASP A 58 -16.76 5.99 12.81
C ASP A 58 -15.58 5.05 13.12
N MET A 59 -15.65 3.77 12.74
CA MET A 59 -14.54 2.82 12.81
C MET A 59 -13.29 3.30 12.03
N LEU A 60 -13.49 3.84 10.83
CA LEU A 60 -12.40 4.42 10.02
C LEU A 60 -11.79 5.67 10.65
N LEU A 61 -12.61 6.53 11.28
CA LEU A 61 -12.10 7.70 12.02
C LEU A 61 -11.25 7.29 13.21
N GLU A 62 -11.72 6.33 14.01
CA GLU A 62 -10.98 5.83 15.17
C GLU A 62 -9.63 5.24 14.73
N THR A 63 -9.64 4.37 13.73
CA THR A 63 -8.40 3.71 13.28
C THR A 63 -7.46 4.69 12.57
N GLY A 64 -7.97 5.53 11.67
CA GLY A 64 -7.15 6.55 11.02
C GLY A 64 -6.55 7.55 12.01
N THR A 65 -7.20 7.78 13.15
CA THR A 65 -6.65 8.61 14.23
C THR A 65 -5.59 7.84 15.04
N GLU A 66 -5.77 6.54 15.27
CA GLU A 66 -4.73 5.68 15.84
C GLU A 66 -3.46 5.68 14.98
N GLU A 67 -3.57 5.65 13.65
CA GLU A 67 -2.39 5.69 12.76
C GLU A 67 -1.58 6.99 12.87
N ILE A 68 -2.20 8.10 13.31
CA ILE A 68 -1.45 9.32 13.63
C ILE A 68 -0.48 9.05 14.80
N ALA A 69 -0.90 8.26 15.80
CA ALA A 69 -0.06 7.90 16.94
C ALA A 69 1.04 6.92 16.53
N HIS A 70 0.79 6.01 15.59
CA HIS A 70 1.82 5.13 15.04
C HIS A 70 2.91 5.90 14.29
N ILE A 71 2.52 6.90 13.48
CA ILE A 71 3.46 7.83 12.85
C ILE A 71 4.32 8.55 13.91
N GLU A 72 3.69 9.05 14.99
CA GLU A 72 4.39 9.71 16.09
C GLU A 72 5.41 8.79 16.79
N MET A 73 5.01 7.53 17.06
CA MET A 73 5.88 6.51 17.64
C MET A 73 7.09 6.21 16.75
N LEU A 74 6.87 5.96 15.45
CA LEU A 74 7.94 5.68 14.50
C LEU A 74 8.88 6.88 14.30
N ALA A 75 8.32 8.10 14.20
CA ALA A 75 9.12 9.30 14.09
C ALA A 75 10.01 9.50 15.33
N THR A 76 9.48 9.21 16.51
CA THR A 76 10.24 9.20 17.77
C THR A 76 11.32 8.12 17.77
N ALA A 77 10.99 6.91 17.29
CA ALA A 77 11.95 5.81 17.19
C ALA A 77 13.12 6.13 16.24
N VAL A 78 12.84 6.82 15.12
CA VAL A 78 13.87 7.32 14.21
C VAL A 78 14.79 8.32 14.93
N ALA A 79 14.23 9.32 15.60
CA ALA A 79 15.03 10.33 16.32
C ALA A 79 15.91 9.70 17.40
N LEU A 80 15.37 8.78 18.21
CA LEU A 80 16.13 8.06 19.24
C LEU A 80 17.24 7.18 18.65
N ASN A 81 17.01 6.54 17.50
CA ASN A 81 18.04 5.76 16.82
C ASN A 81 19.14 6.62 16.18
N LEU A 82 18.91 7.92 16.02
CA LEU A 82 19.87 8.89 15.50
C LEU A 82 20.67 9.59 16.62
N GLU A 83 20.32 9.39 17.89
CA GLU A 83 21.03 10.02 19.01
C GLU A 83 22.52 9.60 19.06
N GLY A 84 23.40 10.58 19.23
CA GLY A 84 24.85 10.37 19.34
C GLY A 84 25.56 10.06 18.03
N ALA A 85 24.86 9.95 16.90
CA ALA A 85 25.50 9.79 15.61
C ALA A 85 26.23 11.07 15.17
N PRO A 86 27.42 10.95 14.56
CA PRO A 86 28.23 12.11 14.17
C PRO A 86 27.55 12.89 13.05
N LEU A 87 27.60 14.22 13.14
CA LEU A 87 27.14 15.13 12.08
C LEU A 87 28.23 15.42 11.03
N GLU A 88 29.50 15.36 11.44
CA GLU A 88 30.65 15.71 10.59
C GLU A 88 31.39 14.45 10.11
N GLN A 89 31.65 14.37 8.81
CA GLN A 89 32.38 13.24 8.20
C GLN A 89 33.82 13.15 8.72
N ASP A 90 34.45 14.27 9.06
CA ASP A 90 35.82 14.31 9.59
C ASP A 90 35.94 13.68 10.99
N GLU A 91 34.90 13.79 11.82
CA GLU A 91 34.86 13.12 13.13
C GLU A 91 34.62 11.61 12.96
N ALA A 92 33.80 11.22 11.99
CA ALA A 92 33.57 9.82 11.69
C ALA A 92 34.77 9.14 11.02
N ALA A 93 35.54 9.86 10.20
CA ALA A 93 36.76 9.35 9.57
C ALA A 93 37.85 8.99 10.59
N LYS A 94 37.77 9.49 11.84
CA LYS A 94 38.69 9.15 12.93
C LYS A 94 38.41 7.77 13.54
N ASP A 95 37.22 7.20 13.34
CA ASP A 95 36.85 5.88 13.82
C ASP A 95 36.28 5.03 12.67
N PRO A 96 36.99 3.97 12.23
CA PRO A 96 36.53 3.08 11.16
C PRO A 96 35.12 2.48 11.37
N PHE A 97 34.69 2.28 12.61
CA PHE A 97 33.34 1.80 12.92
C PHE A 97 32.28 2.89 12.72
N VAL A 98 32.62 4.13 13.08
CA VAL A 98 31.75 5.31 12.90
C VAL A 98 31.67 5.69 11.42
N HIS A 99 32.77 5.62 10.67
CA HIS A 99 32.78 5.78 9.22
C HIS A 99 31.94 4.72 8.50
N ALA A 100 32.01 3.45 8.93
CA ALA A 100 31.16 2.39 8.41
C ALA A 100 29.67 2.62 8.73
N ALA A 101 29.36 3.15 9.92
CA ALA A 101 28.00 3.51 10.31
C ALA A 101 27.43 4.65 9.45
N LEU A 102 28.23 5.69 9.15
CA LEU A 102 27.86 6.75 8.20
C LEU A 102 27.57 6.22 6.80
N GLY A 103 28.30 5.18 6.34
CA GLY A 103 28.08 4.57 5.04
C GLY A 103 26.68 3.97 4.84
N GLY A 104 25.98 3.64 5.93
CA GLY A 104 24.60 3.13 5.92
C GLY A 104 23.53 4.17 6.29
N MET A 105 23.92 5.39 6.67
CA MET A 105 23.00 6.44 7.09
C MET A 105 22.26 7.06 5.91
N ASN A 106 21.02 7.50 6.16
CA ASN A 106 20.36 8.41 5.23
C ASN A 106 20.97 9.81 5.41
N ILE A 107 21.70 10.30 4.41
CA ILE A 107 22.33 11.63 4.46
C ILE A 107 21.31 12.75 4.71
N GLN A 108 20.05 12.57 4.30
CA GLN A 108 18.99 13.54 4.55
C GLN A 108 18.64 13.67 6.05
N HIS A 109 18.90 12.66 6.88
CA HIS A 109 18.81 12.80 8.35
C HIS A 109 19.79 13.85 8.85
N VAL A 110 21.02 13.85 8.34
CA VAL A 110 22.07 14.79 8.77
C VAL A 110 21.81 16.19 8.21
N ILE A 111 21.68 16.31 6.89
CA ILE A 111 21.71 17.62 6.21
C ILE A 111 20.33 18.28 6.09
N GLY A 112 19.26 17.47 6.11
CA GLY A 112 17.90 17.93 5.80
C GLY A 112 17.02 18.14 7.03
N THR A 113 17.28 17.41 8.11
CA THR A 113 16.38 17.38 9.29
C THR A 113 17.06 17.52 10.64
N CYS A 114 18.40 17.64 10.66
CA CYS A 114 19.16 17.70 11.91
C CYS A 114 18.85 16.52 12.84
N MET A 115 18.88 15.31 12.30
CA MET A 115 18.67 14.02 12.99
C MET A 115 17.21 13.71 13.34
N ALA A 116 16.28 14.00 12.44
CA ALA A 116 14.85 13.72 12.65
C ALA A 116 14.22 12.88 11.52
N ALA A 117 12.99 12.42 11.78
CA ALA A 117 12.20 11.67 10.82
C ALA A 117 11.70 12.54 9.65
N MET A 118 11.26 11.90 8.56
CA MET A 118 10.76 12.53 7.35
C MET A 118 9.60 11.72 6.79
N PRO A 119 8.68 12.31 6.02
CA PRO A 119 7.65 11.54 5.30
C PRO A 119 8.21 10.93 4.01
N VAL A 120 9.27 10.13 4.13
CA VAL A 120 9.98 9.46 3.03
C VAL A 120 10.12 7.96 3.32
N ASP A 121 10.36 7.15 2.29
CA ASP A 121 10.69 5.74 2.44
C ASP A 121 12.15 5.52 2.87
N SER A 122 12.60 4.25 3.00
CA SER A 122 13.98 3.99 3.43
C SER A 122 15.05 4.49 2.46
N GLU A 123 14.72 4.72 1.18
CA GLU A 123 15.64 5.27 0.19
C GLU A 123 15.48 6.79 -0.02
N GLY A 124 14.65 7.45 0.79
CA GLY A 124 14.46 8.89 0.76
C GLY A 124 13.49 9.36 -0.33
N VAL A 125 12.67 8.48 -0.89
CA VAL A 125 11.60 8.85 -1.82
C VAL A 125 10.42 9.42 -1.02
N PRO A 126 9.94 10.65 -1.31
CA PRO A 126 8.78 11.21 -0.63
C PRO A 126 7.53 10.37 -0.81
N PHE A 127 6.72 10.28 0.26
CA PHE A 127 5.44 9.58 0.19
C PHE A 127 4.55 10.15 -0.93
N ASN A 128 3.97 9.26 -1.73
CA ASN A 128 3.08 9.60 -2.83
C ASN A 128 1.63 9.21 -2.49
N CYS A 129 0.74 10.21 -2.45
CA CYS A 129 -0.68 10.00 -2.19
C CYS A 129 -1.41 9.14 -3.25
N SER A 130 -0.79 8.79 -4.38
CA SER A 130 -1.34 7.81 -5.32
C SER A 130 -1.51 6.41 -4.72
N HIS A 131 -0.91 6.13 -3.55
CA HIS A 131 -1.08 4.89 -2.79
C HIS A 131 -2.21 4.95 -1.75
N VAL A 132 -2.94 6.06 -1.68
CA VAL A 132 -4.12 6.23 -0.81
C VAL A 132 -5.37 5.81 -1.57
N TYR A 133 -6.00 4.72 -1.14
CA TYR A 133 -7.20 4.18 -1.81
C TYR A 133 -8.47 4.55 -1.04
N ALA A 134 -9.19 5.56 -1.52
CA ALA A 134 -10.48 5.99 -0.97
C ALA A 134 -11.52 6.05 -2.09
N SER A 135 -12.06 4.89 -2.47
CA SER A 135 -12.94 4.78 -3.65
C SER A 135 -14.36 5.30 -3.39
N GLY A 136 -14.77 5.37 -2.12
CA GLY A 136 -16.14 5.68 -1.71
C GLY A 136 -17.05 4.43 -1.70
N ASN A 137 -16.57 3.28 -2.19
CA ASN A 137 -17.21 1.99 -2.00
C ASN A 137 -16.63 1.32 -0.75
N ILE A 138 -17.39 1.32 0.34
CA ILE A 138 -16.95 0.81 1.65
C ILE A 138 -16.46 -0.65 1.54
N ALA A 139 -17.12 -1.51 0.76
CA ALA A 139 -16.72 -2.91 0.65
C ALA A 139 -15.40 -3.09 -0.09
N ALA A 140 -15.16 -2.32 -1.17
CA ALA A 140 -13.87 -2.31 -1.86
C ALA A 140 -12.77 -1.74 -0.95
N ASP A 141 -13.08 -0.67 -0.23
CA ASP A 141 -12.17 0.02 0.67
C ASP A 141 -11.75 -0.87 1.85
N MET A 142 -12.63 -1.71 2.41
CA MET A 142 -12.24 -2.68 3.47
C MET A 142 -11.22 -3.71 2.97
N LEU A 143 -11.33 -4.19 1.73
CA LEU A 143 -10.34 -5.11 1.13
C LEU A 143 -9.00 -4.40 0.88
N ALA A 144 -9.04 -3.14 0.45
CA ALA A 144 -7.86 -2.31 0.31
C ALA A 144 -7.17 -2.05 1.65
N ASN A 145 -7.95 -1.87 2.72
CA ASN A 145 -7.44 -1.68 4.08
C ASN A 145 -6.78 -2.95 4.61
N ALA A 146 -7.45 -4.10 4.50
CA ALA A 146 -6.88 -5.40 4.88
C ALA A 146 -5.57 -5.70 4.11
N THR A 147 -5.49 -5.31 2.83
CA THR A 147 -4.25 -5.43 2.04
C THR A 147 -3.15 -4.52 2.58
N ALA A 148 -3.48 -3.26 2.91
CA ALA A 148 -2.51 -2.31 3.47
C ALA A 148 -1.90 -2.87 4.77
N GLU A 149 -2.75 -3.28 5.72
CA GLU A 149 -2.32 -3.87 6.99
C GLU A 149 -1.51 -5.16 6.82
N SER A 150 -1.88 -6.00 5.85
CA SER A 150 -1.14 -7.24 5.57
C SER A 150 0.30 -6.93 5.15
N THR A 151 0.49 -5.91 4.31
CA THR A 151 1.81 -5.48 3.85
C THR A 151 2.58 -4.67 4.88
N GLY A 152 1.89 -3.86 5.69
CA GLY A 152 2.45 -3.14 6.85
C GLY A 152 2.99 -4.11 7.88
N ARG A 153 2.19 -5.12 8.26
CA ARG A 153 2.60 -6.18 9.19
C ARG A 153 3.79 -6.98 8.70
N MET A 154 3.84 -7.29 7.41
CA MET A 154 5.01 -7.93 6.82
C MET A 154 6.26 -7.06 7.03
N LEU A 155 6.18 -5.75 6.76
CA LEU A 155 7.28 -4.81 6.97
C LEU A 155 7.67 -4.71 8.45
N ALA A 156 6.70 -4.56 9.36
CA ALA A 156 6.95 -4.50 10.80
C ALA A 156 7.69 -5.76 11.30
N ILE A 157 7.36 -6.94 10.79
CA ILE A 157 8.08 -8.19 11.07
C ILE A 157 9.52 -8.16 10.52
N GLN A 158 9.74 -7.59 9.32
CA GLN A 158 11.10 -7.46 8.78
C GLN A 158 11.95 -6.49 9.60
N LEU A 159 11.39 -5.34 9.99
CA LEU A 159 12.04 -4.39 10.89
C LEU A 159 12.34 -5.04 12.24
N TRP A 160 11.40 -5.81 12.78
CA TRP A 160 11.58 -6.54 14.03
C TRP A 160 12.75 -7.51 13.90
N LYS A 161 12.90 -8.23 12.78
CA LYS A 161 14.03 -9.16 12.55
C LYS A 161 15.38 -8.45 12.35
N MET A 162 15.37 -7.20 11.90
CA MET A 162 16.57 -6.43 11.55
C MET A 162 17.31 -5.88 12.78
N THR A 163 16.63 -5.73 13.92
CA THR A 163 17.22 -5.21 15.16
C THR A 163 17.25 -6.28 16.25
N ASP A 164 18.19 -6.15 17.18
CA ASP A 164 18.25 -6.89 18.45
C ASP A 164 18.04 -5.97 19.67
N ASP A 165 17.75 -4.68 19.44
CA ASP A 165 17.46 -3.71 20.52
C ASP A 165 16.13 -4.08 21.23
N PRO A 166 16.15 -4.36 22.55
CA PRO A 166 14.96 -4.80 23.28
C PRO A 166 13.79 -3.81 23.26
N GLY A 167 14.08 -2.51 23.29
CA GLY A 167 13.06 -1.46 23.25
C GLY A 167 12.39 -1.37 21.88
N MET A 168 13.17 -1.50 20.81
CA MET A 168 12.64 -1.55 19.44
C MET A 168 11.86 -2.84 19.17
N LYS A 169 12.32 -3.98 19.71
CA LYS A 169 11.57 -5.25 19.67
C LYS A 169 10.21 -5.13 20.35
N ASP A 170 10.15 -4.50 21.52
CA ASP A 170 8.92 -4.27 22.29
C ASP A 170 7.94 -3.39 21.51
N MET A 171 8.39 -2.23 21.02
CA MET A 171 7.57 -1.33 20.21
C MET A 171 7.05 -1.99 18.93
N LEU A 172 7.91 -2.68 18.17
CA LEU A 172 7.49 -3.35 16.94
C LEU A 172 6.56 -4.53 17.21
N SER A 173 6.71 -5.23 18.34
CA SER A 173 5.78 -6.28 18.74
C SER A 173 4.39 -5.71 19.04
N TYR A 174 4.31 -4.51 19.63
CA TYR A 174 3.06 -3.78 19.79
C TYR A 174 2.44 -3.44 18.43
N MET A 175 3.20 -2.84 17.50
CA MET A 175 2.70 -2.49 16.16
C MET A 175 2.18 -3.72 15.40
N ILE A 176 2.96 -4.82 15.38
CA ILE A 176 2.55 -6.09 14.76
C ILE A 176 1.23 -6.63 15.34
N ALA A 177 0.98 -6.39 16.63
CA ALA A 177 -0.28 -6.77 17.28
C ALA A 177 -1.44 -5.83 16.92
N ARG A 178 -1.18 -4.54 16.71
CA ARG A 178 -2.18 -3.59 16.20
C ARG A 178 -2.58 -3.94 14.77
N ASP A 179 -1.62 -4.23 13.89
CA ASP A 179 -1.89 -4.69 12.53
C ASP A 179 -2.73 -5.98 12.50
N THR A 180 -2.54 -6.88 13.48
CA THR A 180 -3.39 -8.07 13.63
C THR A 180 -4.84 -7.67 13.93
N MET A 181 -5.06 -6.76 14.88
CA MET A 181 -6.41 -6.28 15.19
C MET A 181 -7.03 -5.60 13.96
N HIS A 182 -6.29 -4.73 13.28
CA HIS A 182 -6.80 -4.00 12.13
C HIS A 182 -7.12 -4.93 10.95
N GLN A 183 -6.30 -5.95 10.67
CA GLN A 183 -6.65 -6.98 9.69
C GLN A 183 -7.98 -7.66 10.02
N GLU A 184 -8.15 -8.09 11.28
CA GLU A 184 -9.37 -8.75 11.73
C GLU A 184 -10.58 -7.81 11.63
N GLN A 185 -10.44 -6.53 12.01
CA GLN A 185 -11.55 -5.57 11.99
C GLN A 185 -12.01 -5.27 10.56
N TRP A 186 -11.07 -5.10 9.61
CA TRP A 186 -11.39 -4.81 8.21
C TRP A 186 -12.10 -6.00 7.56
N MET A 187 -11.62 -7.22 7.80
CA MET A 187 -12.26 -8.43 7.29
C MET A 187 -13.62 -8.68 7.95
N THR A 188 -13.76 -8.38 9.25
CA THR A 188 -15.04 -8.49 9.96
C THR A 188 -16.07 -7.50 9.41
N ALA A 189 -15.67 -6.25 9.18
CA ALA A 189 -16.55 -5.25 8.55
C ALA A 189 -16.93 -5.64 7.12
N TRP A 190 -16.00 -6.24 6.38
CA TRP A 190 -16.25 -6.75 5.04
C TRP A 190 -17.26 -7.92 5.02
N GLU A 191 -17.14 -8.87 5.96
CA GLU A 191 -18.13 -9.94 6.16
C GLU A 191 -19.49 -9.38 6.57
N GLU A 192 -19.53 -8.36 7.44
CA GLU A 192 -20.77 -7.70 7.84
C GLU A 192 -21.48 -6.99 6.66
N LEU A 193 -20.72 -6.50 5.69
CA LEU A 193 -21.23 -5.95 4.43
C LEU A 193 -21.79 -7.02 3.47
N GLY A 194 -21.86 -8.27 3.91
CA GLY A 194 -22.41 -9.40 3.16
C GLY A 194 -21.35 -10.39 2.67
N GLY A 195 -20.06 -10.12 2.94
CA GLY A 195 -18.95 -11.01 2.66
C GLY A 195 -19.00 -11.58 1.25
N ARG A 196 -18.91 -12.91 1.13
CA ARG A 196 -18.96 -13.62 -0.15
C ARG A 196 -20.20 -13.27 -1.00
N LYS A 197 -21.36 -13.06 -0.37
CA LYS A 197 -22.61 -12.72 -1.07
C LYS A 197 -22.61 -11.29 -1.63
N ASN A 198 -21.77 -10.42 -1.10
CA ASN A 198 -21.63 -9.04 -1.57
C ASN A 198 -20.86 -8.95 -2.89
N HIS A 199 -20.19 -10.02 -3.33
CA HIS A 199 -19.49 -10.04 -4.62
C HIS A 199 -20.44 -10.16 -5.84
N PRO A 200 -20.01 -9.62 -7.01
CA PRO A 200 -18.80 -8.80 -7.21
C PRO A 200 -18.94 -7.39 -6.65
N ILE A 201 -17.83 -6.66 -6.48
CA ILE A 201 -17.85 -5.28 -5.96
C ILE A 201 -17.43 -4.32 -7.07
N PRO A 202 -18.24 -3.30 -7.43
CA PRO A 202 -19.60 -3.05 -6.96
C PRO A 202 -20.63 -4.05 -7.53
N ASN A 203 -21.64 -4.40 -6.74
CA ASN A 203 -22.74 -5.28 -7.16
C ASN A 203 -23.99 -4.54 -7.66
N SER A 204 -23.89 -3.21 -7.83
CA SER A 204 -24.99 -2.40 -8.36
C SER A 204 -25.12 -2.47 -9.89
N PHE A 205 -24.14 -3.06 -10.58
CA PHE A 205 -24.22 -3.33 -12.01
C PHE A 205 -25.14 -4.53 -12.27
N PRO A 206 -26.03 -4.50 -13.28
CA PRO A 206 -26.87 -5.65 -13.62
C PRO A 206 -26.05 -6.84 -14.13
N GLN A 207 -26.01 -7.93 -13.38
CA GLN A 207 -25.16 -9.09 -13.71
C GLN A 207 -25.55 -9.80 -15.00
N ASP A 208 -26.81 -9.69 -15.42
CA ASP A 208 -27.29 -10.20 -16.71
C ASP A 208 -26.74 -9.42 -17.91
N GLN A 209 -26.19 -8.22 -17.69
CA GLN A 209 -25.53 -7.41 -18.72
C GLN A 209 -24.02 -7.68 -18.84
N GLU A 210 -23.43 -8.47 -17.94
CA GLU A 210 -22.06 -8.94 -18.12
C GLU A 210 -21.97 -9.92 -19.29
N ASN A 211 -20.78 -10.08 -19.85
CA ASN A 211 -20.53 -11.17 -20.78
C ASN A 211 -20.54 -12.51 -20.02
N GLN A 212 -21.66 -13.23 -20.12
CA GLN A 212 -21.91 -14.50 -19.42
C GLN A 212 -20.97 -15.64 -19.84
N GLU A 213 -20.32 -15.53 -20.99
CA GLU A 213 -19.31 -16.51 -21.41
C GLU A 213 -18.04 -16.40 -20.57
N TYR A 214 -17.76 -15.22 -20.01
CA TYR A 214 -16.45 -14.88 -19.46
C TYR A 214 -16.43 -14.41 -18.01
N ASN A 215 -17.56 -14.02 -17.43
CA ASN A 215 -17.62 -13.48 -16.06
C ASN A 215 -17.25 -14.50 -14.94
N TYR A 216 -17.25 -15.81 -15.25
CA TYR A 216 -16.75 -16.87 -14.36
C TYR A 216 -15.76 -17.83 -15.06
N ALA A 217 -15.12 -17.40 -16.15
CA ALA A 217 -14.14 -18.21 -16.86
C ALA A 217 -12.71 -17.84 -16.47
N PHE A 218 -11.92 -18.81 -16.00
CA PHE A 218 -10.47 -18.67 -15.91
C PHE A 218 -9.86 -18.77 -17.32
N MET A 219 -9.24 -17.69 -17.76
CA MET A 219 -8.65 -17.59 -19.10
C MET A 219 -7.16 -17.93 -19.08
N SER A 220 -6.80 -18.98 -19.79
CA SER A 220 -5.40 -19.38 -20.01
C SER A 220 -4.84 -18.73 -21.27
N PHE A 221 -3.74 -17.99 -21.12
CA PHE A 221 -3.01 -17.32 -22.21
C PHE A 221 -1.68 -17.99 -22.56
N GLY A 222 -1.32 -19.09 -21.90
CA GLY A 222 -0.09 -19.80 -22.24
C GLY A 222 -0.15 -20.39 -23.64
N LEU A 223 0.98 -20.30 -24.35
CA LEU A 223 1.16 -20.76 -25.71
C LEU A 223 1.99 -22.04 -25.74
N GLY A 224 1.79 -22.86 -26.77
CA GLY A 224 2.49 -24.12 -26.95
C GLY A 224 1.68 -25.32 -26.45
N ASP A 225 1.82 -26.45 -27.12
CA ASP A 225 1.09 -27.69 -26.81
C ASP A 225 1.53 -28.30 -25.46
N ASP A 226 2.69 -27.90 -24.96
CA ASP A 226 3.26 -28.30 -23.67
C ASP A 226 2.77 -27.43 -22.51
N TYR A 227 2.19 -26.26 -22.77
CA TYR A 227 1.64 -25.40 -21.74
C TYR A 227 0.34 -25.99 -21.19
N LYS A 228 0.31 -26.18 -19.87
CA LYS A 228 -0.88 -26.63 -19.14
C LYS A 228 -1.38 -25.49 -18.27
N ALA A 229 -2.63 -25.08 -18.50
CA ALA A 229 -3.30 -24.12 -17.66
C ALA A 229 -3.30 -24.59 -16.19
N PRO A 230 -2.99 -23.71 -15.22
CA PRO A 230 -3.05 -24.05 -13.81
C PRO A 230 -4.47 -24.51 -13.44
N GLN A 231 -4.54 -25.45 -12.49
CA GLN A 231 -5.81 -26.01 -11.99
C GLN A 231 -5.95 -25.71 -10.51
N GLY A 232 -7.15 -25.30 -10.10
CA GLY A 232 -7.49 -25.05 -8.70
C GLY A 232 -8.97 -24.76 -8.51
N PRO A 233 -9.44 -24.56 -7.27
CA PRO A 233 -10.84 -24.21 -7.00
C PRO A 233 -11.32 -22.91 -7.66
N TRP A 234 -10.39 -22.05 -8.10
CA TRP A 234 -10.70 -20.82 -8.85
C TRP A 234 -10.74 -21.03 -10.38
N THR A 235 -10.52 -22.25 -10.87
CA THR A 235 -10.57 -22.58 -12.30
C THR A 235 -11.69 -23.60 -12.64
N GLN A 236 -12.28 -24.22 -11.61
CA GLN A 236 -13.36 -25.20 -11.69
C GLN A 236 -14.14 -25.28 -10.37
N GLY A 237 -15.41 -25.68 -10.43
CA GLY A 237 -16.28 -25.81 -9.26
C GLY A 237 -17.09 -24.54 -8.95
N GLU A 238 -17.72 -24.47 -7.78
CA GLU A 238 -18.60 -23.35 -7.43
C GLU A 238 -17.83 -22.02 -7.34
N SER A 239 -18.42 -20.95 -7.88
CA SER A 239 -17.85 -19.61 -7.81
C SER A 239 -17.77 -19.10 -6.38
N PHE A 240 -16.82 -18.19 -6.10
CA PHE A 240 -16.64 -17.65 -4.75
C PHE A 240 -17.91 -17.03 -4.15
N ASP A 241 -18.73 -16.40 -4.98
CA ASP A 241 -20.01 -15.78 -4.63
C ASP A 241 -21.22 -16.73 -4.70
N GLY A 242 -21.02 -17.99 -5.11
CA GLY A 242 -22.05 -19.02 -5.25
C GLY A 242 -23.04 -18.80 -6.39
N ARG A 243 -22.76 -17.91 -7.35
CA ARG A 243 -23.68 -17.56 -8.44
C ARG A 243 -23.52 -18.41 -9.69
N ALA A 244 -22.37 -19.07 -9.86
CA ALA A 244 -22.05 -19.86 -11.05
C ALA A 244 -21.10 -21.02 -10.73
N GLN A 245 -20.71 -21.76 -11.76
CA GLN A 245 -19.57 -22.67 -11.71
C GLN A 245 -18.43 -22.06 -12.53
N TYR A 246 -17.24 -22.03 -11.97
CA TYR A 246 -16.04 -21.67 -12.70
C TYR A 246 -15.82 -22.64 -13.88
N SER A 247 -15.39 -22.06 -14.99
CA SER A 247 -14.92 -22.79 -16.16
C SER A 247 -13.50 -22.36 -16.50
N SER A 248 -12.83 -23.12 -17.36
CA SER A 248 -11.50 -22.76 -17.87
C SER A 248 -11.53 -22.71 -19.39
N VAL A 249 -10.93 -21.68 -19.97
CA VAL A 249 -10.87 -21.49 -21.43
C VAL A 249 -9.43 -21.18 -21.85
N THR A 250 -8.92 -21.92 -22.84
CA THR A 250 -7.66 -21.56 -23.50
C THR A 250 -7.95 -20.50 -24.55
N MET A 251 -7.44 -19.30 -24.33
CA MET A 251 -7.73 -18.16 -25.18
C MET A 251 -7.02 -18.26 -26.53
N ARG A 252 -7.73 -17.84 -27.57
CA ARG A 252 -7.19 -17.54 -28.90
C ARG A 252 -7.62 -16.12 -29.27
N PRO A 253 -6.94 -15.45 -30.22
CA PRO A 253 -7.39 -14.15 -30.70
C PRO A 253 -8.83 -14.25 -31.22
N LEU A 254 -9.75 -13.51 -30.59
CA LEU A 254 -11.15 -13.42 -30.98
C LEU A 254 -11.44 -12.20 -31.87
N GLY A 255 -10.57 -11.19 -31.81
CA GLY A 255 -10.66 -9.97 -32.61
C GLY A 255 -9.72 -9.95 -33.81
N GLU A 256 -10.01 -9.09 -34.76
CA GLU A 256 -9.14 -8.82 -35.91
C GLU A 256 -7.94 -7.93 -35.53
N LYS A 257 -6.94 -7.87 -36.41
CA LYS A 257 -5.83 -6.92 -36.25
C LYS A 257 -6.36 -5.49 -36.44
N PRO A 258 -6.25 -4.59 -35.45
CA PRO A 258 -6.78 -3.24 -35.58
C PRO A 258 -5.99 -2.45 -36.64
N LYS A 259 -6.71 -1.70 -37.47
CA LYS A 259 -6.16 -0.73 -38.41
C LYS A 259 -6.58 0.67 -37.99
N LEU A 260 -5.66 1.38 -37.34
CA LEU A 260 -5.90 2.75 -36.87
C LEU A 260 -5.86 3.74 -38.04
N GLY A 261 -6.67 4.80 -37.94
CA GLY A 261 -6.64 5.92 -38.89
C GLY A 261 -5.41 6.81 -38.68
N PRO A 262 -5.11 7.69 -39.65
CA PRO A 262 -4.12 8.76 -39.45
C PRO A 262 -4.55 9.72 -38.33
N ALA A 263 -3.61 10.52 -37.84
CA ALA A 263 -3.93 11.59 -36.89
C ALA A 263 -4.96 12.56 -37.50
N PRO A 264 -5.86 13.16 -36.70
CA PRO A 264 -6.77 14.19 -37.21
C PRO A 264 -5.99 15.36 -37.81
N SER A 265 -6.52 16.00 -38.87
CA SER A 265 -5.83 17.11 -39.55
C SER A 265 -5.50 18.31 -38.65
N ALA A 266 -6.21 18.47 -37.54
CA ALA A 266 -5.96 19.52 -36.55
C ALA A 266 -4.88 19.15 -35.51
N ALA A 267 -4.39 17.91 -35.52
CA ALA A 267 -3.35 17.48 -34.61
C ALA A 267 -1.99 18.09 -35.02
N PRO A 268 -1.17 18.56 -34.06
CA PRO A 268 0.20 18.99 -34.33
C PRO A 268 1.10 17.75 -34.52
N ALA A 269 0.86 17.01 -35.61
CA ALA A 269 1.60 15.80 -35.99
C ALA A 269 2.47 16.07 -37.21
N GLN A 270 3.41 15.17 -37.50
CA GLN A 270 4.17 15.25 -38.73
C GLN A 270 3.25 15.06 -39.94
N GLU A 271 3.57 15.69 -41.07
CA GLU A 271 2.73 15.64 -42.29
C GLU A 271 2.40 14.19 -42.71
N ALA A 272 3.36 13.27 -42.58
CA ALA A 272 3.19 11.85 -42.91
C ALA A 272 2.17 11.11 -42.02
N GLN A 273 1.79 11.69 -40.89
CA GLN A 273 0.79 11.14 -39.97
C GLN A 273 -0.60 11.72 -40.20
N LEU A 274 -0.75 12.78 -41.00
CA LEU A 274 -2.02 13.40 -41.32
C LEU A 274 -2.73 12.65 -42.45
N PRO A 275 -4.06 12.82 -42.63
CA PRO A 275 -4.77 12.22 -43.74
C PRO A 275 -4.20 12.76 -45.05
N SER A 276 -3.94 11.88 -46.02
CA SER A 276 -3.49 12.31 -47.35
C SER A 276 -4.55 13.21 -47.98
N GLN A 277 -4.17 14.40 -48.46
CA GLN A 277 -5.04 15.25 -49.28
C GLN A 277 -5.21 14.64 -50.68
N GLN A 278 -5.89 13.50 -50.80
CA GLN A 278 -6.26 12.97 -52.11
C GLN A 278 -7.52 13.68 -52.61
N SER A 279 -7.29 14.57 -53.58
CA SER A 279 -8.24 15.32 -54.42
C SER A 279 -9.59 14.61 -54.62
N THR A 280 -10.66 15.20 -54.11
CA THR A 280 -12.00 15.03 -54.71
C THR A 280 -11.95 15.51 -56.16
N ARG A 281 -12.03 14.58 -57.11
CA ARG A 281 -12.44 14.85 -58.50
C ARG A 281 -13.76 14.14 -58.74
#